data_AF-A0A1M7DBM1-F1
#
_entry.id   AF-A0A1M7DBM1-F1
#
_cell.length_a   1.000
_cell.length_b   1.000
_cell.length_c   1.000
_cell.angle_alpha   90.00
_cell.angle_beta   90.00
_cell.angle_gamma   90.00
#
_symmetry.space_group_name_H-M   'P 1'
#
loop_
_entity.id
_entity.type
_entity.pdbx_description
1 polymer ?
#
loop_
_entity_poly.entity_id
_entity_poly.type
_entity_poly.pdbx_seq_one_letter_code
_entity_poly.pdbx_strand_id
1 'polypeptide(L)'
;IIYFLPSNVSNIFIKEIKDNDNNYFILDKEDSDTYIIYLDNSIENFWVKHTNRAVFLNGKLIPLYFVYDEYFSFAEEGKDVLKKLGTEDSIHKVSYIRDNVFNVKFNLNGEIVK
;
A
#
# COMPACT_ATOMS: atom_id res chain seq x y z
N ILE A 1 -8.19 -6.02 7.55
CA ILE A 1 -8.00 -7.20 6.66
C ILE A 1 -6.52 -7.53 6.66
N ILE A 2 -6.15 -8.78 6.93
CA ILE A 2 -4.74 -9.20 7.03
C ILE A 2 -4.39 -10.04 5.80
N TYR A 3 -3.25 -9.73 5.18
CA TYR A 3 -2.70 -10.40 4.02
C TYR A 3 -1.42 -11.13 4.37
N PHE A 4 -1.16 -12.24 3.68
CA PHE A 4 0.06 -13.03 3.79
C PHE A 4 0.72 -13.06 2.43
N LEU A 5 2.00 -12.70 2.36
CA LEU A 5 2.77 -12.81 1.13
C LEU A 5 3.27 -14.26 0.96
N PRO A 6 3.47 -14.73 -0.28
CA PRO A 6 4.17 -15.98 -0.52
C PRO A 6 5.52 -16.01 0.22
N SER A 7 5.95 -17.18 0.70
CA SER A 7 7.15 -17.28 1.53
C SER A 7 8.41 -16.74 0.86
N ASN A 8 8.56 -16.97 -0.45
CA ASN A 8 9.68 -16.46 -1.23
C ASN A 8 9.72 -14.92 -1.26
N VAL A 9 8.55 -14.30 -1.43
CA VAL A 9 8.38 -12.83 -1.43
C VAL A 9 8.62 -12.28 -0.03
N SER A 10 8.04 -12.91 1.00
CA SER A 10 8.23 -12.56 2.42
C SER A 10 9.71 -12.51 2.80
N ASN A 11 10.48 -13.52 2.40
CA ASN A 11 11.90 -13.64 2.72
C ASN A 11 12.75 -12.51 2.12
N ILE A 12 12.31 -11.90 1.02
CA ILE A 12 12.96 -10.74 0.42
C ILE A 12 12.70 -9.51 1.30
N PHE A 13 11.44 -9.24 1.65
CA PHE A 13 11.08 -8.07 2.44
C PHE A 13 11.58 -8.09 3.88
N ILE A 14 11.68 -9.27 4.50
CA ILE A 14 12.25 -9.39 5.85
C ILE A 14 13.68 -8.82 5.92
N LYS A 15 14.44 -8.88 4.83
CA LYS A 15 15.81 -8.36 4.75
C LYS A 15 15.86 -6.85 4.47
N GLU A 16 14.83 -6.31 3.83
CA GLU A 16 14.79 -4.92 3.37
C GLU A 16 14.08 -3.98 4.37
N ILE A 17 13.20 -4.53 5.21
CA ILE A 17 12.48 -3.75 6.23
C ILE A 17 13.48 -3.09 7.17
N LYS A 18 13.34 -1.78 7.31
CA LYS A 18 14.10 -1.00 8.28
C LYS A 18 13.54 -1.24 9.68
N ASP A 19 14.38 -1.17 10.70
CA ASP A 19 13.93 -1.24 12.10
C ASP A 19 13.32 0.10 12.55
N ASN A 20 12.18 0.46 11.95
CA ASN A 20 11.35 1.60 12.32
C ASN A 20 9.87 1.30 12.04
N ASP A 21 8.98 2.11 12.61
CA ASP A 21 7.53 1.92 12.50
C ASP A 21 6.90 2.57 11.26
N ASN A 22 7.72 3.15 10.37
CA ASN A 22 7.22 3.88 9.20
C ASN A 22 7.09 3.00 7.95
N ASN A 23 7.45 1.72 8.02
CA ASN A 23 7.35 0.82 6.88
C ASN A 23 5.88 0.61 6.49
N TYR A 24 5.60 0.63 5.19
CA TYR A 24 4.31 0.26 4.65
C TYR A 24 4.44 -0.40 3.28
N PHE A 25 3.44 -1.19 2.92
CA PHE A 25 3.35 -1.89 1.65
C PHE A 25 2.35 -1.24 0.72
N ILE A 26 2.64 -1.38 -0.57
CA ILE A 26 1.77 -0.95 -1.64
C ILE A 26 1.64 -2.14 -2.59
N LEU A 27 0.43 -2.64 -2.81
CA LEU A 27 0.20 -3.74 -3.75
C LEU A 27 -0.38 -3.19 -5.05
N ASP A 28 0.25 -3.54 -6.15
CA ASP A 28 -0.20 -3.29 -7.51
C ASP A 28 -0.40 -4.60 -8.26
N LYS A 29 -1.20 -4.53 -9.32
CA LYS A 29 -1.44 -5.62 -10.25
C LYS A 29 -1.14 -5.13 -11.66
N GLU A 30 -0.03 -5.60 -12.22
CA GLU A 30 0.44 -5.19 -13.55
C GLU A 30 -0.41 -5.84 -14.65
N ASP A 31 -0.70 -7.13 -14.52
CA ASP A 31 -1.55 -7.89 -15.45
C ASP A 31 -2.33 -8.99 -14.71
N SER A 32 -2.95 -9.94 -15.43
CA SER A 32 -3.77 -11.00 -14.83
C SER A 32 -3.03 -11.88 -13.81
N ASP A 33 -1.72 -12.11 -14.01
CA ASP A 33 -0.91 -13.05 -13.23
C ASP A 33 0.26 -12.37 -12.50
N THR A 34 0.62 -11.14 -12.88
CA THR A 34 1.75 -10.40 -12.30
C THR A 34 1.30 -9.39 -11.24
N TYR A 35 1.86 -9.53 -10.05
CA TYR A 35 1.70 -8.61 -8.93
C TYR A 35 3.02 -7.90 -8.66
N ILE A 36 2.93 -6.63 -8.24
CA ILE A 36 4.07 -5.86 -7.78
C ILE A 36 3.77 -5.43 -6.36
N ILE A 37 4.68 -5.71 -5.44
CA ILE A 37 4.57 -5.15 -4.09
C ILE A 37 5.77 -4.27 -3.79
N TYR A 38 5.48 -3.04 -3.37
CA TYR A 38 6.46 -2.02 -3.03
C TYR A 38 6.58 -1.93 -1.51
N LEU A 39 7.80 -1.69 -1.02
CA LEU A 39 8.09 -1.32 0.35
C LEU A 39 8.57 0.12 0.39
N ASP A 40 7.87 0.95 1.13
CA ASP A 40 8.22 2.35 1.34
C ASP A 40 8.25 2.66 2.85
N ASN A 41 8.94 3.73 3.22
CA ASN A 41 9.08 4.25 4.58
C ASN A 41 9.03 5.78 4.65
N SER A 42 8.58 6.44 3.58
CA SER A 42 8.36 7.88 3.56
C SER A 42 7.44 8.31 4.70
N ILE A 43 7.81 9.36 5.41
CA ILE A 43 6.97 9.95 6.45
C ILE A 43 5.76 10.60 5.77
N GLU A 44 4.56 10.34 6.32
CA GLU A 44 3.26 10.85 5.85
C GLU A 44 2.76 10.31 4.50
N ASN A 45 2.04 9.18 4.55
CA ASN A 45 1.25 8.69 3.42
C ASN A 45 -0.25 8.71 3.78
N PHE A 46 -1.06 9.39 2.96
CA PHE A 46 -2.50 9.51 3.15
C PHE A 46 -3.18 8.14 3.21
N TRP A 47 -2.88 7.27 2.24
CA TRP A 47 -3.49 5.94 2.13
C TRP A 47 -3.11 5.02 3.29
N VAL A 48 -1.89 5.15 3.82
CA VAL A 48 -1.45 4.42 5.02
C VAL A 48 -2.23 4.84 6.27
N LYS A 49 -2.58 6.13 6.41
CA LYS A 49 -3.39 6.61 7.55
C LYS A 49 -4.84 6.11 7.52
N HIS A 50 -5.36 5.83 6.31
CA HIS A 50 -6.77 5.48 6.10
C HIS A 50 -7.00 4.01 5.73
N THR A 51 -5.94 3.22 5.53
CA THR A 51 -6.09 1.80 5.23
C THR A 51 -6.45 0.97 6.45
N ASN A 52 -7.35 0.01 6.26
CA ASN A 52 -7.65 -1.04 7.23
C ASN A 52 -6.99 -2.38 6.84
N ARG A 53 -6.05 -2.37 5.89
CA ARG A 53 -5.34 -3.55 5.39
C ARG A 53 -3.91 -3.57 5.93
N ALA A 54 -3.40 -4.76 6.20
CA ALA A 54 -2.02 -4.96 6.65
C ALA A 54 -1.46 -6.27 6.10
N VAL A 55 -0.14 -6.31 5.87
CA VAL A 55 0.62 -7.54 5.65
C VAL A 55 1.13 -8.05 6.99
N PHE A 56 0.92 -9.34 7.27
CA PHE A 56 1.58 -9.99 8.40
C PHE A 56 2.96 -10.49 7.97
N LEU A 57 4.01 -9.95 8.58
CA LEU A 57 5.38 -10.29 8.26
C LEU A 57 6.26 -10.26 9.52
N ASN A 58 7.00 -11.33 9.76
CA ASN A 58 7.90 -11.48 10.92
C ASN A 58 7.26 -11.12 12.28
N GLY A 59 6.02 -11.57 12.51
CA GLY A 59 5.29 -11.31 13.75
C GLY A 59 4.72 -9.89 13.88
N LYS A 60 4.90 -9.03 12.88
CA LYS A 60 4.38 -7.65 12.85
C LYS A 60 3.28 -7.49 11.81
N LEU A 61 2.35 -6.58 12.06
CA LEU A 61 1.37 -6.11 11.08
C LEU A 61 1.89 -4.80 10.49
N ILE A 62 2.18 -4.81 9.19
CA ILE A 62 2.70 -3.66 8.45
C ILE A 62 1.57 -3.12 7.56
N PRO A 63 1.25 -1.81 7.61
CA PRO A 63 0.17 -1.24 6.81
C PRO A 63 0.30 -1.56 5.32
N LEU A 64 -0.84 -1.74 4.65
CA LEU A 64 -0.92 -2.04 3.23
C LEU A 64 -2.00 -1.19 2.58
N TYR A 65 -1.75 -0.60 1.42
CA TYR A 65 -2.83 -0.12 0.54
C TYR A 65 -2.61 -0.62 -0.89
N PHE A 66 -3.65 -0.55 -1.70
CA PHE A 66 -3.59 -0.96 -3.11
C PHE A 66 -3.36 0.26 -3.98
N VAL A 67 -2.56 0.14 -5.05
CA VAL A 67 -2.40 1.23 -6.03
C VAL A 67 -3.76 1.69 -6.57
N TYR A 68 -4.72 0.78 -6.70
CA TYR A 68 -6.08 1.10 -7.09
C TYR A 68 -6.79 2.04 -6.11
N ASP A 69 -6.46 2.01 -4.81
CA ASP A 69 -7.03 2.94 -3.82
C ASP A 69 -6.71 4.40 -4.19
N GLU A 70 -5.61 4.67 -4.92
CA GLU A 70 -5.24 6.04 -5.34
C GLU A 70 -6.14 6.62 -6.45
N TYR A 71 -6.85 5.76 -7.17
CA TYR A 71 -7.73 6.17 -8.26
C TYR A 71 -9.14 6.50 -7.78
N PHE A 72 -9.55 5.96 -6.64
CA PHE A 72 -10.86 6.19 -6.05
C PHE A 72 -10.70 7.10 -4.84
N SER A 73 -11.67 8.00 -4.62
CA SER A 73 -11.69 8.73 -3.36
C SER A 73 -11.84 7.75 -2.19
N PHE A 74 -11.29 8.12 -1.04
CA PHE A 74 -11.51 7.39 0.19
C PHE A 74 -12.95 7.60 0.69
N ALA A 75 -13.46 6.63 1.44
CA ALA A 75 -14.74 6.80 2.11
C ALA A 75 -14.59 7.86 3.22
N GLU A 76 -14.96 9.10 2.92
CA GLU A 76 -15.11 10.15 3.92
C GLU A 76 -16.36 9.89 4.77
N GLU A 77 -16.27 10.14 6.08
CA GLU A 77 -17.47 10.16 6.92
C GLU A 77 -18.43 11.24 6.40
N GLY A 78 -19.71 10.93 6.28
CA GLY A 78 -20.70 11.87 5.72
C GLY A 78 -20.72 13.22 6.44
N LYS A 79 -20.42 13.25 7.74
CA LYS A 79 -20.31 14.49 8.54
C LYS A 79 -19.20 15.42 8.04
N ASP A 80 -18.12 14.87 7.49
CA ASP A 80 -16.95 15.63 7.04
C ASP A 80 -17.13 16.05 5.57
N VAL A 81 -17.78 15.22 4.76
CA VAL A 81 -18.26 15.62 3.41
C VAL A 81 -19.23 16.80 3.50
N LEU A 82 -20.19 16.76 4.44
CA LEU A 82 -21.16 17.84 4.63
C LEU A 82 -20.51 19.17 5.02
N LYS A 83 -19.38 19.15 5.75
CA LYS A 83 -18.62 20.37 6.10
C LYS A 83 -17.88 20.96 4.92
N LYS A 84 -17.56 20.15 3.91
CA LYS A 84 -16.86 20.55 2.68
C LYS A 84 -17.82 21.00 1.57
N LEU A 85 -19.13 20.79 1.73
CA LEU A 85 -20.12 21.27 0.78
C LEU A 85 -20.16 22.81 0.77
N GLY A 86 -19.80 23.41 -0.37
CA GLY A 86 -19.78 24.86 -0.54
C GLY A 86 -18.45 25.52 -0.16
N THR A 87 -17.41 24.75 0.16
CA THR A 87 -16.02 25.24 0.28
C THR A 87 -15.18 24.79 -0.92
N GLU A 88 -13.98 25.34 -1.08
CA GLU A 88 -13.01 24.89 -2.09
C GLU A 88 -12.31 23.57 -1.70
N ASP A 89 -12.63 23.00 -0.52
CA ASP A 89 -12.09 21.72 -0.04
C ASP A 89 -12.71 20.55 -0.83
N SER A 90 -12.21 20.37 -2.05
CA SER A 90 -12.62 19.32 -2.96
C SER A 90 -12.25 17.91 -2.50
N ILE A 91 -12.91 16.92 -3.11
CA ILE A 91 -12.56 15.49 -3.02
C ILE A 91 -11.08 15.32 -3.42
N HIS A 92 -10.22 14.93 -2.48
CA HIS A 92 -8.80 14.75 -2.77
C HIS A 92 -8.56 13.49 -3.60
N LYS A 93 -7.91 13.67 -4.75
CA LYS A 93 -7.26 12.60 -5.50
C LYS A 93 -5.75 12.71 -5.25
N VAL A 94 -5.18 11.77 -4.50
CA VAL A 94 -3.75 11.74 -4.19
C VAL A 94 -3.13 10.51 -4.85
N SER A 95 -2.28 10.75 -5.85
CA SER A 95 -1.48 9.72 -6.52
C SER A 95 -0.01 9.94 -6.21
N TYR A 96 0.75 8.86 -6.00
CA TYR A 96 2.18 8.93 -5.73
C TYR A 96 3.01 8.43 -6.92
N ILE A 97 4.05 9.19 -7.29
CA ILE A 97 5.09 8.71 -8.21
C ILE A 97 6.06 7.86 -7.39
N ARG A 98 6.39 6.65 -7.86
CA ARG A 98 7.17 5.65 -7.12
C ARG A 98 8.53 5.36 -7.76
N ASP A 99 9.20 6.41 -8.22
CA ASP A 99 10.53 6.30 -8.78
C ASP A 99 11.54 6.00 -7.66
N ASN A 100 12.23 4.85 -7.74
CA ASN A 100 13.21 4.36 -6.76
C ASN A 100 12.66 3.76 -5.45
N VAL A 101 11.39 3.33 -5.42
CA VAL A 101 10.85 2.56 -4.29
C VAL A 101 11.20 1.08 -4.47
N PHE A 102 11.73 0.45 -3.42
CA PHE A 102 12.04 -0.98 -3.45
C PHE A 102 10.78 -1.79 -3.74
N ASN A 103 10.86 -2.73 -4.68
CA ASN A 103 9.72 -3.53 -5.09
C ASN A 103 10.11 -4.93 -5.53
N VAL A 104 9.15 -5.83 -5.47
CA VAL A 104 9.27 -7.21 -5.92
C VAL A 104 8.09 -7.52 -6.83
N LYS A 105 8.39 -7.97 -8.05
CA LYS A 105 7.39 -8.54 -8.96
C LYS A 105 7.29 -10.04 -8.79
N PHE A 106 6.08 -10.57 -8.72
CA PHE A 106 5.84 -12.00 -8.51
C PHE A 106 4.50 -12.45 -9.08
N ASN A 107 4.37 -13.73 -9.39
CA ASN A 107 3.09 -14.32 -9.79
C ASN A 107 2.28 -14.86 -8.59
N LEU A 108 1.08 -15.38 -8.84
CA LEU A 108 0.23 -15.96 -7.78
C LEU A 108 0.90 -17.07 -6.97
N ASN A 109 1.86 -17.79 -7.56
CA ASN A 109 2.62 -18.86 -6.88
C ASN A 109 3.80 -18.32 -6.06
N GLY A 110 4.06 -17.01 -6.11
CA GLY A 110 5.21 -16.38 -5.44
C GLY A 110 6.53 -16.57 -6.18
N GLU A 111 6.50 -16.93 -7.46
CA GLU A 111 7.69 -16.96 -8.32
C GLU A 111 8.03 -15.53 -8.71
N ILE A 112 9.32 -15.17 -8.58
CA ILE A 112 9.79 -13.83 -8.87
C ILE A 112 9.86 -13.62 -10.39
N VAL A 113 9.18 -12.59 -10.88
CA VAL A 113 9.17 -12.17 -12.29
C VAL A 113 10.21 -11.06 -12.45
N LYS A 114 10.99 -11.09 -13.54
CA LYS A 114 12.01 -10.08 -13.83
C LYS A 114 11.45 -8.95 -14.67
#